data_AF-A0A377FYN7-F1
#
_entry.id   AF-A0A377FYN7-F1
#
_cell.length_a   1.000
_cell.length_b   1.000
_cell.length_c   1.000
_cell.angle_alpha   90.00
_cell.angle_beta   90.00
_cell.angle_gamma   90.00
#
_symmetry.space_group_name_H-M   'P 1'
#
loop_
_entity.id
_entity.type
_entity.pdbx_description
1 polymer ?
#
loop_
_entity_poly.entity_id
_entity_poly.type
_entity_poly.pdbx_seq_one_letter_code
_entity_poly.pdbx_strand_id
1 'polypeptide(L)'
;MQKLERHSPRFWYMTPVAETDRPILGVVVGDTHTLLIDAGNSESHTNTLLDALAENGLDRPTIVALTHWHWDHIFGLSALPWTVSIASVETKNKMQRLLPYEWDDASLDERVESGIEIPFCAD
;
A
#
# COMPACT_ATOMS: atom_id res chain seq x y z
N MET A 1 -3.33 4.66 -16.35
CA MET A 1 -2.29 5.40 -15.60
C MET A 1 -2.94 5.97 -14.36
N GLN A 2 -2.36 5.73 -13.18
CA GLN A 2 -2.86 6.30 -11.93
C GLN A 2 -2.70 7.81 -11.92
N LYS A 3 -3.65 8.50 -11.30
CA LYS A 3 -3.62 9.96 -11.12
C LYS A 3 -3.77 10.30 -9.66
N LEU A 4 -3.06 11.34 -9.21
CA LEU A 4 -3.28 11.94 -7.91
C LEU A 4 -4.39 13.00 -8.04
N GLU A 5 -5.46 12.86 -7.29
CA GLU A 5 -6.62 13.75 -7.30
C GLU A 5 -6.77 14.46 -5.96
N ARG A 6 -7.06 15.77 -6.01
CA ARG A 6 -7.36 16.56 -4.82
C ARG A 6 -8.86 16.53 -4.54
N HIS A 7 -9.25 15.88 -3.45
CA HIS A 7 -10.66 15.91 -3.00
C HIS A 7 -10.96 17.20 -2.21
N SER A 8 -10.05 17.61 -1.32
CA SER A 8 -10.25 18.78 -0.45
C SER A 8 -8.94 19.56 -0.27
N PRO A 9 -8.95 20.72 0.42
CA PRO A 9 -7.72 21.46 0.66
C PRO A 9 -6.58 20.63 1.29
N ARG A 10 -6.93 19.61 2.08
CA ARG A 10 -6.00 18.80 2.89
C ARG A 10 -6.05 17.31 2.57
N PHE A 11 -6.90 16.88 1.64
CA PHE A 11 -7.06 15.46 1.31
C PHE A 11 -6.90 15.22 -0.19
N TRP A 12 -6.02 14.28 -0.50
CA TRP A 12 -5.71 13.80 -1.82
C TRP A 12 -5.84 12.28 -1.85
N TYR A 13 -6.03 11.71 -3.03
CA TYR A 13 -5.99 10.27 -3.21
C TYR A 13 -5.44 9.91 -4.58
N MET A 14 -4.76 8.77 -4.67
CA MET A 14 -4.36 8.19 -5.94
C MET A 14 -5.43 7.21 -6.43
N THR A 15 -5.86 7.35 -7.68
CA THR A 15 -6.92 6.52 -8.28
C THR A 15 -6.53 5.04 -8.35
N PRO A 16 -7.49 4.10 -8.24
CA PRO A 16 -7.19 2.68 -8.32
C PRO A 16 -6.91 2.21 -9.75
N VAL A 17 -6.27 1.04 -9.88
CA VAL A 17 -6.13 0.29 -11.15
C VAL A 17 -6.51 -1.16 -10.90
N ALA A 18 -7.66 -1.58 -11.43
CA ALA A 18 -8.19 -2.92 -11.24
C ALA A 18 -7.28 -4.00 -11.85
N GLU A 19 -6.70 -3.74 -13.02
CA GLU A 19 -5.87 -4.71 -13.77
C GLU A 19 -4.68 -5.26 -12.96
N THR A 20 -4.12 -4.44 -12.07
CA THR A 20 -2.93 -4.80 -11.29
C THR A 20 -3.21 -4.73 -9.79
N ASP A 21 -4.49 -4.79 -9.39
CA ASP A 21 -4.97 -4.64 -8.01
C ASP A 21 -4.28 -3.53 -7.22
N ARG A 22 -4.14 -2.34 -7.83
CA ARG A 22 -3.62 -1.16 -7.14
C ARG A 22 -4.79 -0.44 -6.49
N PRO A 23 -4.93 -0.47 -5.16
CA PRO A 23 -6.05 0.19 -4.49
C PRO A 23 -5.88 1.71 -4.50
N ILE A 24 -6.89 2.40 -3.97
CA ILE A 24 -6.77 3.82 -3.65
C ILE A 24 -5.74 3.99 -2.52
N LEU A 25 -4.80 4.91 -2.69
CA LEU A 25 -3.94 5.39 -1.62
C LEU A 25 -4.38 6.78 -1.19
N GLY A 26 -4.72 6.96 0.09
CA GLY A 26 -5.19 8.23 0.62
C GLY A 26 -4.06 9.05 1.22
N VAL A 27 -4.09 10.37 1.07
CA VAL A 27 -3.08 11.28 1.62
C VAL A 27 -3.74 12.46 2.32
N VAL A 28 -3.49 12.60 3.62
CA VAL A 28 -3.94 13.73 4.43
C VAL A 28 -2.74 14.62 4.73
N VAL A 29 -2.76 15.84 4.19
CA VAL A 29 -1.67 16.82 4.32
C VAL A 29 -1.94 17.70 5.53
N GLY A 30 -1.21 17.50 6.63
CA GLY A 30 -1.26 18.35 7.81
C GLY A 30 -0.35 19.57 7.70
N ASP A 31 -0.23 20.33 8.79
CA ASP A 31 0.69 21.47 8.87
C ASP A 31 2.12 21.04 9.21
N THR A 32 2.28 19.92 9.92
CA THR A 32 3.58 19.39 10.37
C THR A 32 3.88 17.98 9.87
N HIS A 33 2.84 17.21 9.55
CA HIS A 33 2.95 15.83 9.11
C HIS A 33 1.97 15.55 7.98
N THR A 34 2.41 14.73 7.03
CA THR A 34 1.56 14.12 6.02
C THR A 34 1.32 12.67 6.41
N LEU A 35 0.03 12.29 6.47
CA LEU A 35 -0.41 10.92 6.73
C LEU A 35 -0.74 10.25 5.39
N LEU A 36 -0.10 9.10 5.16
CA LEU A 36 -0.49 8.14 4.12
C LEU A 36 -1.47 7.12 4.70
N ILE A 37 -2.51 6.79 3.95
CA ILE A 37 -3.49 5.74 4.26
C ILE A 37 -3.29 4.63 3.23
N ASP A 38 -2.84 3.48 3.74
CA ASP A 38 -2.33 2.32 3.01
C ASP A 38 -1.06 2.57 2.19
N ALA A 39 -0.22 1.53 2.09
CA ALA A 39 1.06 1.60 1.41
C ALA A 39 0.99 1.06 -0.03
N GLY A 40 -0.12 0.46 -0.43
CA GLY A 40 -0.27 -0.13 -1.76
C GLY A 40 0.43 -1.48 -1.90
N ASN A 41 0.28 -2.04 -3.09
CA ASN A 41 0.57 -3.44 -3.37
C ASN A 41 2.03 -3.76 -3.71
N SER A 42 2.88 -2.75 -3.86
CA SER A 42 4.28 -2.90 -4.25
C SER A 42 5.05 -1.60 -4.00
N GLU A 43 6.38 -1.69 -3.92
CA GLU A 43 7.23 -0.49 -3.86
C GLU A 43 7.02 0.42 -5.08
N SER A 44 6.81 -0.16 -6.27
CA SER A 44 6.51 0.61 -7.48
C SER A 44 5.24 1.44 -7.34
N HIS A 45 4.20 0.86 -6.73
CA HIS A 45 2.95 1.58 -6.48
C HIS A 45 3.16 2.73 -5.48
N THR A 46 3.85 2.49 -4.36
CA THR A 46 4.21 3.56 -3.41
C THR A 46 5.03 4.66 -4.06
N ASN A 47 6.06 4.30 -4.83
CA ASN A 47 6.95 5.28 -5.46
C ASN A 47 6.20 6.12 -6.50
N THR A 48 5.26 5.52 -7.24
CA THR A 48 4.36 6.25 -8.15
C THR A 48 3.59 7.34 -7.40
N LEU A 49 3.10 7.05 -6.18
CA LEU A 49 2.43 8.05 -5.34
C LEU A 49 3.41 9.14 -4.89
N LEU A 50 4.59 8.75 -4.40
CA LEU A 50 5.59 9.70 -3.90
C LEU A 50 6.06 10.68 -4.98
N ASP A 51 6.25 10.20 -6.20
CA ASP A 51 6.58 11.04 -7.36
C ASP A 51 5.44 12.02 -7.66
N ALA A 52 4.19 11.53 -7.70
CA ALA A 52 3.02 12.38 -7.93
C ALA A 52 2.82 13.44 -6.83
N LEU A 53 3.13 13.13 -5.56
CA LEU A 53 3.12 14.10 -4.47
C LEU A 53 4.18 15.18 -4.68
N ALA A 54 5.41 14.78 -5.03
CA ALA A 54 6.52 15.70 -5.28
C ALA A 54 6.23 16.64 -6.47
N GLU A 55 5.66 16.12 -7.55
CA GLU A 55 5.23 16.90 -8.72
C GLU A 55 4.17 17.97 -8.37
N ASN A 56 3.35 17.72 -7.34
CA ASN A 56 2.35 18.65 -6.83
C ASN A 56 2.87 19.55 -5.69
N GLY A 57 4.18 19.49 -5.38
CA GLY A 57 4.81 20.29 -4.32
C GLY A 57 4.35 19.90 -2.92
N LEU A 58 3.93 18.65 -2.71
CA LEU A 58 3.50 18.13 -1.42
C LEU A 58 4.65 17.41 -0.71
N ASP A 59 4.75 17.61 0.60
CA ASP A 59 5.74 16.93 1.42
C ASP A 59 5.48 15.42 1.49
N ARG A 60 6.59 14.66 1.57
CA ARG A 60 6.54 13.20 1.72
C ARG A 60 5.79 12.82 3.00
N PRO A 61 5.04 11.70 3.01
CA PRO A 61 4.45 11.18 4.23
C PRO A 61 5.51 10.90 5.29
N THR A 62 5.20 11.25 6.53
CA THR A 62 6.01 10.93 7.72
C THR A 62 5.36 9.86 8.58
N ILE A 63 4.07 9.59 8.33
CA ILE A 63 3.27 8.59 9.03
C ILE A 63 2.49 7.81 7.97
N VAL A 64 2.35 6.50 8.16
CA VAL A 64 1.50 5.63 7.35
C VAL A 64 0.56 4.84 8.25
N ALA A 65 -0.73 4.83 7.93
CA ALA A 65 -1.73 4.01 8.59
C ALA A 65 -2.19 2.90 7.66
N LEU A 66 -2.10 1.64 8.11
CA LEU A 66 -2.58 0.47 7.37
C LEU A 66 -3.98 0.12 7.83
N THR A 67 -4.92 0.05 6.88
CA THR A 67 -6.32 -0.27 7.16
C THR A 67 -6.50 -1.73 7.54
N HIS A 68 -5.83 -2.64 6.83
CA HIS A 68 -5.80 -4.08 7.10
C HIS A 68 -4.56 -4.74 6.47
N TRP A 69 -4.48 -6.07 6.52
CA TRP A 69 -3.25 -6.84 6.29
C TRP A 69 -3.12 -7.43 4.88
N HIS A 70 -4.10 -7.23 4.00
CA HIS A 70 -4.01 -7.77 2.65
C HIS A 70 -2.86 -7.13 1.88
N TRP A 71 -2.24 -7.95 1.03
CA TRP A 71 -0.99 -7.64 0.34
C TRP A 71 -1.06 -6.34 -0.46
N ASP A 72 -2.22 -6.06 -1.06
CA ASP A 72 -2.49 -4.90 -1.89
C ASP A 72 -2.48 -3.56 -1.12
N HIS A 73 -2.60 -3.63 0.21
CA HIS A 73 -2.54 -2.47 1.10
C HIS A 73 -1.19 -2.31 1.83
N ILE A 74 -0.39 -3.37 1.96
CA ILE A 74 0.77 -3.38 2.88
C ILE A 74 2.13 -3.63 2.23
N PHE A 75 2.20 -4.21 1.03
CA PHE A 75 3.49 -4.61 0.44
C PHE A 75 4.37 -3.42 0.04
N GLY A 76 3.76 -2.31 -0.35
CA GLY A 76 4.47 -1.08 -0.63
C GLY A 76 5.10 -0.41 0.60
N LEU A 77 4.89 -0.95 1.80
CA LEU A 77 5.44 -0.39 3.05
C LEU A 77 6.96 -0.40 3.08
N SER A 78 7.62 -1.35 2.42
CA SER A 78 9.09 -1.41 2.35
C SER A 78 9.71 -0.19 1.66
N ALA A 79 8.96 0.51 0.81
CA ALA A 79 9.38 1.77 0.20
C ALA A 79 9.32 2.97 1.15
N LEU A 80 8.87 2.80 2.41
CA LEU A 80 8.64 3.89 3.38
C LEU A 80 9.51 3.79 4.66
N PRO A 81 10.83 3.52 4.59
CA PRO A 81 11.66 3.25 5.77
C PRO A 81 11.82 4.44 6.74
N TRP A 82 11.46 5.66 6.32
CA TRP A 82 11.51 6.87 7.15
C TRP A 82 10.20 7.15 7.90
N THR A 83 9.13 6.38 7.65
CA THR A 83 7.81 6.65 8.23
C THR A 83 7.59 5.93 9.55
N VAL A 84 6.73 6.50 10.41
CA VAL A 84 6.13 5.76 11.51
C VAL A 84 4.91 5.00 10.98
N SER A 85 4.91 3.68 11.10
CA SER A 85 3.79 2.82 10.69
C SER A 85 2.80 2.57 11.83
N ILE A 86 1.52 2.76 11.55
CA ILE A 86 0.40 2.57 12.49
C ILE A 86 -0.55 1.53 11.91
N ALA A 87 -0.92 0.54 12.71
CA ALA A 87 -1.91 -0.45 12.36
C ALA A 87 -2.60 -0.98 13.62
N SER A 88 -3.73 -1.67 13.46
CA SER A 88 -4.32 -2.41 14.58
C SER A 88 -3.41 -3.57 15.02
N VAL A 89 -3.55 -4.01 16.26
CA VAL A 89 -2.83 -5.19 16.76
C VAL A 89 -3.15 -6.44 15.92
N GLU A 90 -4.40 -6.58 15.49
CA GLU A 90 -4.82 -7.71 14.65
C GLU A 90 -4.19 -7.66 13.27
N THR A 91 -4.13 -6.49 12.64
CA THR A 91 -3.41 -6.29 11.37
C THR A 91 -1.97 -6.77 11.49
N LYS A 92 -1.26 -6.33 12.56
CA LYS A 92 0.12 -6.76 12.83
C LYS A 92 0.25 -8.27 13.01
N ASN A 93 -0.65 -8.89 13.79
CA ASN A 93 -0.64 -10.34 14.02
C ASN A 93 -0.87 -11.13 12.72
N LYS A 94 -1.70 -10.62 11.81
CA LYS A 94 -1.95 -11.23 10.50
C LYS A 94 -0.73 -11.08 9.58
N MET A 95 -0.11 -9.90 9.55
CA MET A 95 1.14 -9.67 8.81
C MET A 95 2.24 -10.64 9.23
N GLN A 96 2.34 -11.01 10.51
CA GLN A 96 3.33 -11.99 10.98
C GLN A 96 3.16 -13.37 10.32
N ARG A 97 1.95 -13.73 9.88
CA ARG A 97 1.69 -15.01 9.19
C ARG A 97 2.21 -15.03 7.76
N LEU A 98 2.42 -13.85 7.17
CA LEU A 98 2.93 -13.69 5.81
C LEU A 98 4.46 -13.77 5.74
N LEU A 99 5.16 -13.50 6.85
CA LEU A 99 6.62 -13.49 6.90
C LEU A 99 7.30 -14.80 6.46
N PRO A 100 6.76 -15.99 6.76
CA PRO A 100 7.39 -17.24 6.33
C PRO A 100 7.11 -17.60 4.87
N TYR A 101 6.26 -16.86 4.16
CA TYR A 101 5.94 -17.16 2.78
C TYR A 101 7.02 -16.63 1.84
N GLU A 102 7.40 -17.48 0.90
CA GLU A 102 8.11 -17.07 -0.30
C GLU A 102 7.10 -16.49 -1.31
N TRP A 103 7.48 -15.40 -1.98
CA TRP A 103 6.62 -14.64 -2.88
C TRP A 103 7.08 -14.76 -4.34
N ASP A 104 7.64 -15.91 -4.69
CA ASP A 104 7.89 -16.32 -6.08
C ASP A 104 6.67 -17.04 -6.67
N ASP A 105 6.61 -17.09 -8.01
CA ASP A 105 5.49 -17.66 -8.76
C ASP A 105 5.18 -19.11 -8.36
N ALA A 106 6.21 -19.96 -8.18
CA ALA A 106 6.00 -21.37 -7.83
C ALA A 106 5.38 -21.54 -6.44
N SER A 107 5.85 -20.73 -5.47
CA SER A 107 5.31 -20.71 -4.11
C SER A 107 3.88 -20.15 -4.06
N LEU A 108 3.53 -19.21 -4.94
CA LEU A 108 2.16 -18.69 -5.09
C LEU A 108 1.24 -19.74 -5.72
N ASP A 109 1.67 -20.39 -6.80
CA ASP A 109 0.93 -21.48 -7.46
C ASP A 109 0.59 -22.61 -6.47
N GLU A 110 1.56 -23.04 -5.65
CA GLU A 110 1.34 -24.06 -4.61
C GLU A 110 0.29 -23.61 -3.58
N ARG A 111 0.31 -22.33 -3.17
CA ARG A 111 -0.68 -21.78 -2.23
C ARG A 111 -2.07 -21.71 -2.86
N VAL A 112 -2.19 -21.46 -4.16
CA VAL A 112 -3.47 -21.50 -4.89
C VAL A 112 -3.98 -22.94 -5.00
N GLU A 113 -3.12 -23.90 -5.39
CA GLU A 113 -3.50 -25.32 -5.50
C GLU A 113 -3.94 -25.93 -4.16
N SER A 114 -3.31 -25.52 -3.06
CA SER A 114 -3.65 -25.95 -1.70
C SER A 114 -4.85 -25.21 -1.08
N GLY A 115 -5.39 -24.21 -1.76
CA GLY A 115 -6.54 -23.42 -1.31
C GLY A 115 -6.24 -22.44 -0.17
N ILE A 116 -4.95 -22.13 0.05
CA ILE A 116 -4.51 -21.09 0.98
C ILE A 116 -4.78 -19.71 0.39
N GLU A 117 -4.50 -19.55 -0.90
CA GLU A 117 -4.76 -18.35 -1.70
C GLU A 117 -5.81 -18.63 -2.79
N ILE A 118 -6.42 -17.58 -3.32
CA ILE A 118 -7.32 -17.67 -4.47
C ILE A 118 -6.54 -17.43 -5.78
N PRO A 119 -6.99 -17.97 -6.93
CA PRO A 119 -6.26 -17.81 -8.21
C PRO A 119 -5.94 -16.37 -8.57
N PHE A 120 -6.86 -15.43 -8.25
CA PHE A 120 -6.66 -14.00 -8.46
C PHE A 120 -5.37 -13.43 -7.80
N CYS A 121 -4.89 -14.04 -6.72
CA CYS A 121 -3.65 -13.60 -6.05
C CYS A 121 -2.37 -13.96 -6.83
N ALA A 122 -2.46 -14.82 -7.85
CA ALA A 122 -1.34 -15.28 -8.67
C ALA A 122 -1.41 -14.82 -10.14
N ASP A 123 -2.50 -14.16 -10.55
CA ASP A 123 -2.75 -13.69 -11.92
C ASP A 123 -2.11 -12.32 -12.24
#